data_AF-A0A537FQC3-F1
#
_entry.id   AF-A0A537FQC3-F1
#
_cell.length_a   1.000
_cell.length_b   1.000
_cell.length_c   1.000
_cell.angle_alpha   90.00
_cell.angle_beta   90.00
_cell.angle_gamma   90.00
#
_symmetry.space_group_name_H-M   'P 1'
#
loop_
_entity.id
_entity.type
_entity.pdbx_description
1 polymer ?
#
loop_
_entity_poly.entity_id
_entity_poly.type
_entity_poly.pdbx_seq_one_letter_code
_entity_poly.pdbx_strand_id
1 'polypeptide(L)'
;NADNPLRNYWGDIRCVNPCGEEPMYPYESCNLGSLNIYAFVRRMDGKAMIDWDELEKAIGVATRFLDNVIDLNNFPIEEIEKLSKSTRRIGLGLMGLADLLYALGIPYNSEEGFAMMSRIVEFLAYHSIKTSVQLSKARGEFPLLNNSSYAEGKLPLEGFRHKEWWTLDWNGLADEVKKNGTRNCHNVTIAPTGSISMIADTSSGLEPQFAMVFEKHVTVGSFYYVDPEFERQFGTDTSYEKTVLKRISDNGGSLQGLEAAPERFKRVFLVAYDIPWWDHIRAQYEMQKWISAAVSKTINMPSWTSVEDVENAYIFAYKIGLRGVTIYRDTSKGEQVLKTPTQRLNRYLASTPNRTLDMMSKLGIKVSREMTRESGAGIEKPGQIAPSPERVGLEFTKCPVCGSPHLAFQEACYKCLECSWSTCVIG
;
A
#
# COMPACT_ATOMS: atom_id res chain seq x y z
N ASN A 1 4.60 13.73 12.59
CA ASN A 1 5.00 14.48 13.80
C ASN A 1 4.02 14.36 14.96
N ALA A 2 2.69 14.48 14.79
CA ALA A 2 1.75 14.33 15.92
C ALA A 2 1.89 12.99 16.68
N ASP A 3 2.20 11.90 15.96
CA ASP A 3 2.38 10.56 16.54
C ASP A 3 3.85 10.19 16.76
N ASN A 4 4.76 11.16 16.71
CA ASN A 4 6.17 10.88 16.92
C ASN A 4 6.45 10.73 18.43
N PRO A 5 6.83 9.53 18.91
CA PRO A 5 7.00 9.28 20.34
C PRO A 5 8.15 10.10 20.95
N LEU A 6 9.14 10.53 20.16
CA LEU A 6 10.34 11.24 20.64
C LEU A 6 10.31 12.75 20.34
N ARG A 7 9.15 13.28 19.91
CA ARG A 7 9.01 14.69 19.51
C ARG A 7 9.46 15.68 20.57
N ASN A 8 9.13 15.44 21.84
CA ASN A 8 9.49 16.35 22.94
C ASN A 8 11.00 16.37 23.22
N TYR A 9 11.71 15.29 22.87
CA TYR A 9 13.14 15.14 23.15
C TYR A 9 14.02 15.58 21.97
N TRP A 10 13.66 15.20 20.74
CA TRP A 10 14.46 15.48 19.54
C TRP A 10 13.80 16.44 18.54
N GLY A 11 12.60 16.94 18.85
CA GLY A 11 11.87 17.82 17.96
C GLY A 11 11.22 17.09 16.79
N ASP A 12 10.86 17.86 15.77
CA ASP A 12 10.14 17.36 14.60
C ASP A 12 11.04 16.56 13.65
N ILE A 13 10.49 15.46 13.15
CA ILE A 13 11.05 14.73 12.00
C ILE A 13 10.84 15.59 10.75
N ARG A 14 11.90 15.73 9.95
CA ARG A 14 11.95 16.63 8.78
C ARG A 14 12.02 15.92 7.43
N CYS A 15 12.27 14.61 7.43
CA CYS A 15 12.39 13.82 6.21
C CYS A 15 11.80 12.43 6.40
N VAL A 16 11.61 11.76 5.28
CA VAL A 16 11.18 10.36 5.18
C VAL A 16 12.21 9.60 4.35
N ASN A 17 12.30 8.29 4.54
CA ASN A 17 13.14 7.42 3.72
C ASN A 17 12.69 7.41 2.24
N PRO A 18 13.49 6.82 1.32
CA PRO A 18 13.20 6.85 -0.12
C PRO A 18 11.84 6.28 -0.54
N CYS A 19 11.26 5.37 0.26
CA CYS A 19 10.02 4.67 -0.05
C CYS A 19 8.78 5.28 0.65
N GLY A 20 8.96 6.29 1.52
CA GLY A 20 7.86 7.06 2.13
C GLY A 20 7.25 6.47 3.40
N GLU A 21 7.70 5.29 3.86
CA GLU A 21 7.15 4.55 4.99
C GLU A 21 7.86 4.78 6.34
N GLU A 22 9.08 5.32 6.34
CA GLU A 22 9.85 5.58 7.56
C GLU A 22 10.18 7.07 7.71
N PRO A 23 9.33 7.84 8.40
CA PRO A 23 9.69 9.16 8.91
C PRO A 23 10.70 8.96 10.06
N MET A 24 11.90 9.50 9.88
CA MET A 24 13.05 9.18 10.73
C MET A 24 13.88 10.41 11.10
N TYR A 25 14.53 10.36 12.25
CA TYR A 25 15.59 11.30 12.61
C TYR A 25 16.87 11.03 11.80
N PRO A 26 17.76 12.02 11.66
CA PRO A 26 19.07 11.80 11.05
C PRO A 26 19.79 10.62 11.70
N TYR A 27 20.38 9.74 10.89
CA TYR A 27 21.11 8.54 11.32
C TYR A 27 20.26 7.41 11.91
N GLU A 28 18.92 7.46 11.85
CA GLU A 28 18.11 6.26 12.17
C GLU A 28 18.20 5.25 11.02
N SER A 29 18.02 3.97 11.35
CA SER A 29 18.01 2.88 10.36
C SER A 29 16.64 2.24 10.25
N CYS A 30 16.32 1.80 9.03
CA CYS A 30 15.14 0.99 8.73
C CYS A 30 15.46 -0.48 9.02
N ASN A 31 14.80 -1.08 10.02
CA ASN A 31 14.86 -2.51 10.27
C ASN A 31 13.49 -3.13 9.97
N LEU A 32 13.35 -3.66 8.76
CA LEU A 32 12.06 -3.96 8.14
C LEU A 32 11.82 -5.46 7.99
N GLY A 33 10.57 -5.87 8.16
CA GLY A 33 10.09 -7.22 7.84
C GLY A 33 8.64 -7.18 7.39
N SER A 34 8.16 -8.21 6.70
CA SER A 34 6.76 -8.27 6.27
C SER A 34 6.21 -9.69 6.37
N LEU A 35 5.01 -9.82 6.95
CA LEU A 35 4.29 -11.07 7.02
C LEU A 35 3.47 -11.29 5.75
N ASN A 36 3.56 -12.48 5.14
CA ASN A 36 2.59 -12.92 4.14
C ASN A 36 1.27 -13.27 4.85
N ILE A 37 0.29 -12.35 4.85
CA ILE A 37 -0.97 -12.58 5.55
C ILE A 37 -1.88 -13.59 4.84
N TYR A 38 -1.71 -13.79 3.54
CA TYR A 38 -2.45 -14.78 2.77
C TYR A 38 -2.08 -16.23 3.19
N ALA A 39 -0.85 -16.45 3.67
CA ALA A 39 -0.40 -17.75 4.17
C ALA A 39 -1.19 -18.25 5.40
N PHE A 40 -1.92 -17.37 6.09
CA PHE A 40 -2.74 -17.71 7.26
C PHE A 40 -4.21 -18.00 6.91
N VAL A 41 -4.54 -18.12 5.63
CA VAL A 41 -5.89 -18.52 5.20
C VAL A 41 -6.10 -20.02 5.41
N ARG A 42 -7.09 -20.37 6.24
CA ARG A 42 -7.61 -21.73 6.40
C ARG A 42 -8.90 -21.87 5.62
N ARG A 43 -9.13 -23.06 5.08
CA ARG A 43 -10.36 -23.39 4.34
C ARG A 43 -11.05 -24.54 5.05
N MET A 44 -12.26 -24.30 5.53
CA MET A 44 -13.12 -25.30 6.18
C MET A 44 -14.49 -25.27 5.49
N ASP A 45 -15.01 -26.42 5.08
CA ASP A 45 -16.30 -26.55 4.40
C ASP A 45 -16.47 -25.59 3.20
N GLY A 46 -15.38 -25.39 2.44
CA GLY A 46 -15.35 -24.50 1.27
C GLY A 46 -15.32 -23.00 1.60
N LYS A 47 -15.28 -22.61 2.88
CA LYS A 47 -15.16 -21.21 3.31
C LYS A 47 -13.75 -20.88 3.77
N ALA A 48 -13.21 -19.76 3.30
CA ALA A 48 -11.94 -19.24 3.76
C ALA A 48 -12.10 -18.40 5.03
N MET A 49 -11.15 -18.53 5.96
CA MET A 49 -11.06 -17.73 7.18
C MET A 49 -9.60 -17.53 7.56
N ILE A 50 -9.33 -16.49 8.36
CA ILE A 50 -7.98 -16.20 8.87
C ILE A 50 -7.71 -17.04 10.11
N ASP A 51 -6.56 -17.71 10.16
CA ASP A 51 -5.99 -18.33 11.35
C ASP A 51 -5.34 -17.25 12.24
N TRP A 52 -6.17 -16.59 13.06
CA TRP A 52 -5.72 -15.51 13.92
C TRP A 52 -4.70 -15.97 14.97
N ASP A 53 -4.84 -17.20 15.47
CA ASP A 53 -3.93 -17.76 16.47
C ASP A 53 -2.53 -17.97 15.88
N GLU A 54 -2.44 -18.50 14.67
CA GLU A 54 -1.16 -18.69 13.98
C GLU A 54 -0.56 -17.35 13.53
N LEU A 55 -1.40 -16.39 13.12
CA LEU A 55 -0.95 -15.04 12.82
C LEU A 55 -0.37 -14.33 14.06
N GLU A 56 -0.99 -14.45 15.25
CA GLU A 56 -0.44 -13.89 16.50
C GLU A 56 0.96 -14.45 16.79
N LYS A 57 1.13 -15.77 16.67
CA LYS A 57 2.44 -16.41 16.89
C LYS A 57 3.48 -15.89 15.90
N ALA A 58 3.13 -15.79 14.62
CA ALA A 58 4.03 -15.31 13.58
C ALA A 58 4.43 -13.84 13.81
N ILE A 59 3.50 -12.99 14.24
CA ILE A 59 3.79 -11.60 14.65
C ILE A 59 4.81 -11.59 15.79
N GLY A 60 4.61 -12.41 16.83
CA GLY A 60 5.53 -12.49 17.95
C GLY A 60 6.95 -12.92 17.55
N VAL A 61 7.05 -13.92 16.66
CA VAL A 61 8.33 -14.37 16.10
C VAL A 61 8.99 -13.27 15.26
N ALA A 62 8.24 -12.63 14.36
CA ALA A 62 8.76 -11.59 13.49
C ALA A 62 9.23 -10.35 14.28
N THR A 63 8.46 -9.89 15.27
CA THR A 63 8.86 -8.79 16.16
C THR A 63 10.15 -9.10 16.91
N ARG A 64 10.28 -10.32 17.48
CA ARG A 64 11.53 -10.74 18.14
C ARG A 64 12.69 -10.86 17.17
N PHE A 65 12.44 -11.35 15.95
CA PHE A 65 13.46 -11.46 14.91
C PHE A 65 14.01 -10.08 14.55
N LEU A 66 13.14 -9.11 14.30
CA LEU A 66 13.55 -7.72 14.03
C LEU A 66 14.31 -7.13 15.22
N ASP A 67 13.85 -7.31 16.47
CA ASP A 67 14.61 -6.82 17.64
C ASP A 67 16.02 -7.42 17.72
N ASN A 68 16.20 -8.70 17.39
CA ASN A 68 17.51 -9.34 17.36
C ASN A 68 18.42 -8.76 16.27
N VAL A 69 17.86 -8.40 15.10
CA VAL A 69 18.63 -7.83 13.98
C VAL A 69 19.33 -6.53 14.41
N ILE A 70 18.72 -5.72 15.27
CA ILE A 70 19.34 -4.48 15.78
C ILE A 70 20.68 -4.75 16.46
N ASP A 71 20.78 -5.85 17.22
CA ASP A 71 21.99 -6.20 17.97
C ASP A 71 23.04 -6.90 17.09
N LEU A 72 22.61 -7.60 16.04
CA LEU A 72 23.47 -8.34 15.11
C LEU A 72 23.94 -7.51 13.91
N ASN A 73 23.24 -6.43 13.58
CA ASN A 73 23.52 -5.65 12.40
C ASN A 73 24.91 -4.98 12.49
N ASN A 74 25.67 -5.04 11.40
CA ASN A 74 26.91 -4.31 11.26
C ASN A 74 26.63 -2.94 10.63
N PHE A 75 26.61 -1.89 11.44
CA PHE A 75 26.28 -0.55 10.97
C PHE A 75 27.49 0.11 10.27
N PRO A 76 27.25 0.87 9.19
CA PRO A 76 28.34 1.44 8.40
C PRO A 76 29.07 2.60 9.10
N ILE A 77 28.39 3.30 10.01
CA ILE A 77 28.94 4.40 10.81
C ILE A 77 28.40 4.35 12.24
N GLU A 78 29.19 4.83 13.20
CA GLU A 78 28.94 4.71 14.64
C GLU A 78 27.67 5.49 15.08
N GLU A 79 27.37 6.61 14.41
CA GLU A 79 26.19 7.42 14.69
C GLU A 79 24.90 6.62 14.44
N ILE A 80 24.87 5.83 13.37
CA ILE A 80 23.72 4.97 13.05
C ILE A 80 23.58 3.85 14.08
N GLU A 81 24.69 3.25 14.50
CA GLU A 81 24.67 2.20 15.52
C GLU A 81 24.12 2.73 16.85
N LYS A 82 24.67 3.86 17.33
CA LYS A 82 24.24 4.51 18.57
C LYS A 82 22.75 4.82 18.53
N LEU A 83 22.30 5.43 17.44
CA LEU A 83 20.90 5.85 17.33
C LEU A 83 19.97 4.64 17.23
N SER A 84 20.28 3.68 16.38
CA SER A 84 19.48 2.45 16.19
C SER A 84 19.36 1.64 17.48
N LYS A 85 20.43 1.55 18.28
CA LYS A 85 20.39 0.87 19.59
C LYS A 85 19.64 1.68 20.65
N SER A 86 19.62 3.02 20.56
CA SER A 86 18.92 3.88 21.52
C SER A 86 17.40 3.94 21.32
N THR A 87 16.94 3.91 20.05
CA THR A 87 15.50 3.94 19.72
C THR A 87 14.93 2.53 19.60
N ARG A 88 15.77 1.57 19.20
CA ARG A 88 15.40 0.19 18.88
C ARG A 88 14.21 0.10 17.93
N ARG A 89 14.16 1.00 16.95
CA ARG A 89 13.09 1.06 15.94
C ARG A 89 13.02 -0.25 15.16
N ILE A 90 11.81 -0.77 14.99
CA ILE A 90 11.50 -1.84 14.04
C ILE A 90 10.31 -1.44 13.18
N GLY A 91 10.25 -2.03 11.99
CA GLY A 91 9.15 -1.84 11.05
C GLY A 91 8.61 -3.19 10.58
N LEU A 92 7.68 -3.76 11.34
CA LEU A 92 6.95 -4.95 10.91
C LEU A 92 5.74 -4.54 10.05
N GLY A 93 5.72 -5.00 8.81
CA GLY A 93 4.62 -4.80 7.87
C GLY A 93 3.95 -6.10 7.43
N LEU A 94 3.22 -6.02 6.34
CA LEU A 94 2.51 -7.15 5.72
C LEU A 94 2.66 -7.09 4.20
N MET A 95 2.44 -8.24 3.56
CA MET A 95 2.20 -8.43 2.13
C MET A 95 1.11 -9.48 1.94
N GLY A 96 0.54 -9.58 0.75
CA GLY A 96 -0.52 -10.54 0.45
C GLY A 96 -1.94 -10.06 0.76
N LEU A 97 -2.15 -8.74 0.83
CA LEU A 97 -3.47 -8.19 1.15
C LEU A 97 -4.52 -8.49 0.07
N ALA A 98 -4.18 -8.34 -1.21
CA ALA A 98 -5.14 -8.58 -2.29
C ALA A 98 -5.57 -10.05 -2.30
N ASP A 99 -4.62 -10.97 -2.22
CA ASP A 99 -4.88 -12.42 -2.25
C ASP A 99 -5.68 -12.87 -1.03
N LEU A 100 -5.41 -12.30 0.15
CA LEU A 100 -6.22 -12.53 1.33
C LEU A 100 -7.68 -12.11 1.11
N LEU A 101 -7.90 -10.90 0.59
CA LEU A 101 -9.26 -10.41 0.33
C LEU A 101 -9.96 -11.24 -0.76
N TYR A 102 -9.24 -11.66 -1.80
CA TYR A 102 -9.77 -12.58 -2.80
C TYR A 102 -10.19 -13.91 -2.18
N ALA A 103 -9.36 -14.49 -1.32
CA ALA A 103 -9.66 -15.74 -0.63
C ALA A 103 -10.89 -15.65 0.25
N LEU A 104 -11.06 -14.53 0.94
CA LEU A 104 -12.24 -14.25 1.77
C LEU A 104 -13.48 -13.88 0.95
N GLY A 105 -13.34 -13.63 -0.36
CA GLY A 105 -14.43 -13.18 -1.22
C GLY A 105 -14.85 -11.73 -0.99
N ILE A 106 -13.95 -10.91 -0.44
CA ILE A 106 -14.18 -9.52 -0.03
C ILE A 106 -13.62 -8.58 -1.11
N PRO A 107 -14.42 -7.69 -1.71
CA PRO A 107 -13.91 -6.69 -2.64
C PRO A 107 -13.00 -5.68 -1.95
N TYR A 108 -11.85 -5.37 -2.56
CA TYR A 108 -10.83 -4.48 -1.99
C TYR A 108 -11.40 -3.13 -1.53
N ASN A 109 -12.26 -2.50 -2.33
CA ASN A 109 -12.84 -1.18 -2.05
C ASN A 109 -14.27 -1.22 -1.49
N SER A 110 -14.66 -2.32 -0.84
CA SER A 110 -15.94 -2.40 -0.12
C SER A 110 -15.80 -1.93 1.34
N GLU A 111 -16.91 -1.58 2.00
CA GLU A 111 -16.90 -1.29 3.44
C GLU A 111 -16.34 -2.46 4.26
N GLU A 112 -16.65 -3.70 3.85
CA GLU A 112 -16.11 -4.91 4.47
C GLU A 112 -14.59 -5.03 4.25
N GLY A 113 -14.11 -4.72 3.04
CA GLY A 113 -12.69 -4.67 2.70
C GLY A 113 -11.93 -3.66 3.56
N PHE A 114 -12.43 -2.43 3.65
CA PHE A 114 -11.89 -1.38 4.51
C PHE A 114 -11.86 -1.76 5.99
N ALA A 115 -12.94 -2.37 6.51
CA ALA A 115 -13.00 -2.85 7.88
C ALA A 115 -12.00 -3.99 8.14
N MET A 116 -11.86 -4.93 7.20
CA MET A 116 -10.90 -6.03 7.29
C MET A 116 -9.45 -5.52 7.27
N MET A 117 -9.14 -4.57 6.38
CA MET A 117 -7.84 -3.90 6.32
C MET A 117 -7.48 -3.25 7.67
N SER A 118 -8.42 -2.49 8.25
CA SER A 118 -8.19 -1.86 9.56
C SER A 118 -7.97 -2.91 10.65
N ARG A 119 -8.82 -3.95 10.71
CA ARG A 119 -8.74 -5.03 11.70
C ARG A 119 -7.42 -5.80 11.65
N ILE A 120 -6.92 -6.12 10.45
CA ILE A 120 -5.65 -6.85 10.30
C ILE A 120 -4.48 -6.00 10.81
N VAL A 121 -4.44 -4.71 10.50
CA VAL A 121 -3.34 -3.84 10.96
C VAL A 121 -3.47 -3.52 12.44
N GLU A 122 -4.70 -3.40 12.98
CA GLU A 122 -4.93 -3.33 14.42
C GLU A 122 -4.34 -4.55 15.13
N PHE A 123 -4.64 -5.75 14.63
CA PHE A 123 -4.12 -7.01 15.15
C PHE A 123 -2.59 -7.06 15.09
N LEU A 124 -2.00 -6.67 13.95
CA LEU A 124 -0.55 -6.57 13.76
C LEU A 124 0.10 -5.64 14.80
N ALA A 125 -0.46 -4.44 14.97
CA ALA A 125 0.05 -3.44 15.91
C ALA A 125 -0.08 -3.90 17.36
N TYR A 126 -1.24 -4.42 17.73
CA TYR A 126 -1.52 -4.90 19.08
C TYR A 126 -0.53 -5.99 19.49
N HIS A 127 -0.40 -7.04 18.69
CA HIS A 127 0.45 -8.18 19.03
C HIS A 127 1.95 -7.87 18.88
N SER A 128 2.34 -6.95 17.99
CA SER A 128 3.74 -6.48 17.91
C SER A 128 4.12 -5.66 19.15
N ILE A 129 3.26 -4.73 19.61
CA ILE A 129 3.49 -3.95 20.84
C ILE A 129 3.48 -4.88 22.06
N LYS A 130 2.50 -5.79 22.16
CA LYS A 130 2.43 -6.81 23.23
C LYS A 130 3.72 -7.63 23.29
N THR A 131 4.25 -8.06 22.15
CA THR A 131 5.54 -8.78 22.08
C THR A 131 6.70 -7.89 22.53
N SER A 132 6.70 -6.62 22.13
CA SER A 132 7.72 -5.65 22.55
C SER A 132 7.72 -5.43 24.06
N VAL A 133 6.55 -5.43 24.72
CA VAL A 133 6.45 -5.44 26.20
C VAL A 133 7.08 -6.69 26.80
N GLN A 134 6.85 -7.88 26.22
CA GLN A 134 7.48 -9.12 26.72
C GLN A 134 9.00 -9.09 26.54
N LEU A 135 9.49 -8.53 25.43
CA LEU A 135 10.93 -8.32 25.22
C LEU A 135 11.49 -7.31 26.22
N SER A 136 10.74 -6.27 26.57
CA SER A 136 11.14 -5.31 27.62
C SER A 136 11.37 -6.00 28.96
N LYS A 137 10.44 -6.88 29.38
CA LYS A 137 10.59 -7.68 30.62
C LYS A 137 11.83 -8.57 30.60
N ALA A 138 12.19 -9.13 29.44
CA ALA A 138 13.28 -10.07 29.29
C ALA A 138 14.66 -9.43 29.04
N ARG A 139 14.70 -8.24 28.41
CA ARG A 139 15.93 -7.62 27.87
C ARG A 139 16.11 -6.16 28.27
N GLY A 140 15.16 -5.58 29.00
CA GLY A 140 15.04 -4.15 29.29
C GLY A 140 14.30 -3.38 28.20
N GLU A 141 13.76 -2.21 28.54
CA GLU A 141 13.13 -1.28 27.61
C GLU A 141 14.12 -0.69 26.58
N PHE A 142 13.63 0.02 25.57
CA PHE A 142 14.53 0.81 24.72
C PHE A 142 15.12 1.98 25.52
N PRO A 143 16.41 2.35 25.32
CA PRO A 143 17.10 3.32 26.15
C PRO A 143 16.44 4.70 26.29
N LEU A 144 15.68 5.15 25.29
CA LEU A 144 15.03 6.46 25.27
C LEU A 144 13.56 6.44 25.73
N LEU A 145 13.10 5.36 26.39
CA LEU A 145 11.70 5.24 26.78
C LEU A 145 11.22 6.39 27.66
N ASN A 146 12.01 6.79 28.66
CA ASN A 146 11.68 7.90 29.56
C ASN A 146 11.65 9.27 28.86
N ASN A 147 12.24 9.38 27.67
CA ASN A 147 12.21 10.58 26.84
C ASN A 147 11.05 10.58 25.84
N SER A 148 10.20 9.56 25.86
CA SER A 148 9.17 9.32 24.85
C SER A 148 7.75 9.44 25.41
N SER A 149 6.77 9.54 24.50
CA SER A 149 5.35 9.52 24.85
C SER A 149 4.90 8.26 25.59
N TYR A 150 5.67 7.16 25.50
CA TYR A 150 5.38 5.92 26.23
C TYR A 150 5.47 6.11 27.75
N ALA A 151 6.32 7.01 28.24
CA ALA A 151 6.41 7.34 29.67
C ALA A 151 5.09 7.95 30.20
N GLU A 152 4.29 8.56 29.32
CA GLU A 152 2.97 9.11 29.62
C GLU A 152 1.83 8.11 29.38
N GLY A 153 2.14 6.86 28.99
CA GLY A 153 1.15 5.86 28.60
C GLY A 153 0.48 6.11 27.25
N LYS A 154 1.08 6.96 26.39
CA LYS A 154 0.55 7.29 25.07
C LYS A 154 1.22 6.44 24.00
N LEU A 155 0.43 5.62 23.31
CA LEU A 155 0.87 4.85 22.15
C LEU A 155 0.84 5.72 20.88
N PRO A 156 1.85 5.65 19.99
CA PRO A 156 1.97 6.48 18.79
C PRO A 156 1.09 5.98 17.63
N LEU A 157 -0.19 5.69 17.90
CA LEU A 157 -1.16 5.18 16.93
C LEU A 157 -2.39 6.10 16.89
N GLU A 158 -2.82 6.46 15.69
CA GLU A 158 -4.04 7.27 15.54
C GLU A 158 -5.26 6.52 16.06
N GLY A 159 -5.38 5.23 15.75
CA GLY A 159 -6.48 4.38 16.21
C GLY A 159 -6.53 4.24 17.73
N PHE A 160 -5.39 4.38 18.43
CA PHE A 160 -5.38 4.40 19.90
C PHE A 160 -6.04 5.67 20.47
N ARG A 161 -6.15 6.78 19.73
CA ARG A 161 -6.86 7.98 20.19
C ARG A 161 -8.38 7.86 20.12
N HIS A 162 -8.88 6.93 19.32
CA HIS A 162 -10.30 6.77 18.99
C HIS A 162 -10.81 5.43 19.52
N LYS A 163 -11.24 5.40 20.78
CA LYS A 163 -11.67 4.18 21.49
C LYS A 163 -12.81 3.44 20.79
N GLU A 164 -13.63 4.16 20.03
CA GLU A 164 -14.72 3.63 19.25
C GLU A 164 -14.27 2.80 18.03
N TRP A 165 -12.98 2.83 17.67
CA TRP A 165 -12.41 1.98 16.60
C TRP A 165 -11.81 0.68 17.12
N TRP A 166 -11.70 0.51 18.43
CA TRP A 166 -10.98 -0.60 19.05
C TRP A 166 -11.77 -1.90 18.92
N THR A 167 -11.10 -2.95 18.46
CA THR A 167 -11.61 -4.33 18.51
C THR A 167 -10.86 -5.19 19.52
N LEU A 168 -9.74 -4.69 20.06
CA LEU A 168 -8.89 -5.37 21.05
C LEU A 168 -8.77 -4.55 22.36
N ASP A 169 -8.29 -5.19 23.44
CA ASP A 169 -8.13 -4.55 24.74
C ASP A 169 -6.86 -3.66 24.80
N TRP A 170 -6.97 -2.48 24.20
CA TRP A 170 -5.91 -1.47 24.20
C TRP A 170 -5.70 -0.80 25.56
N ASN A 171 -6.69 -0.78 26.45
CA ASN A 171 -6.48 -0.26 27.81
C ASN A 171 -5.52 -1.19 28.57
N GLY A 172 -5.78 -2.50 28.55
CA GLY A 172 -4.92 -3.49 29.18
C GLY A 172 -3.50 -3.47 28.61
N LEU A 173 -3.36 -3.29 27.28
CA LEU A 173 -2.04 -3.18 26.66
C LEU A 173 -1.31 -1.89 27.06
N ALA A 174 -2.01 -0.74 27.12
CA ALA A 174 -1.42 0.52 27.55
C ALA A 174 -0.95 0.46 29.01
N ASP A 175 -1.72 -0.20 29.88
CA ASP A 175 -1.32 -0.43 31.28
C ASP A 175 -0.08 -1.33 31.37
N GLU A 176 0.00 -2.39 30.56
CA GLU A 176 1.18 -3.26 30.50
C GLU A 176 2.42 -2.53 29.97
N VAL A 177 2.27 -1.64 28.98
CA VAL A 177 3.34 -0.77 28.48
C VAL A 177 3.81 0.20 29.55
N LYS A 178 2.87 0.83 30.28
CA LYS A 178 3.22 1.75 31.37
C LYS A 178 3.94 1.05 32.52
N LYS A 179 3.54 -0.18 32.84
CA LYS A 179 4.09 -0.95 33.95
C LYS A 179 5.47 -1.54 33.64
N ASN A 180 5.67 -2.04 32.43
CA ASN A 180 6.84 -2.85 32.09
C ASN A 180 7.73 -2.24 30.98
N GLY A 181 7.36 -1.06 30.46
CA GLY A 181 8.00 -0.47 29.29
C GLY A 181 7.75 -1.25 28.01
N THR A 182 8.38 -0.80 26.93
CA THR A 182 8.40 -1.46 25.62
C THR A 182 9.84 -1.54 25.11
N ARG A 183 10.14 -2.55 24.29
CA ARG A 183 11.51 -2.77 23.78
C ARG A 183 11.83 -1.94 22.54
N ASN A 184 10.81 -1.46 21.82
CA ASN A 184 10.95 -0.80 20.53
C ASN A 184 10.16 0.52 20.52
N CYS A 185 10.73 1.61 19.98
CA CYS A 185 10.04 2.90 19.93
C CYS A 185 8.93 2.95 18.86
N HIS A 186 9.10 2.21 17.76
CA HIS A 186 8.11 1.98 16.71
C HIS A 186 8.09 0.48 16.42
N ASN A 187 6.94 0.00 15.98
CA ASN A 187 6.67 -1.44 15.86
C ASN A 187 6.22 -1.83 14.46
N VAL A 188 5.37 -1.00 13.85
CA VAL A 188 4.64 -1.30 12.63
C VAL A 188 4.79 -0.19 11.61
N THR A 189 5.09 -0.61 10.38
CA THR A 189 5.25 0.19 9.17
C THR A 189 4.82 -0.67 7.99
N ILE A 190 4.43 -0.09 6.86
CA ILE A 190 4.19 -0.87 5.63
C ILE A 190 5.14 -0.39 4.55
N ALA A 191 6.19 -1.19 4.31
CA ALA A 191 7.17 -0.96 3.27
C ALA A 191 6.75 -1.62 1.93
N PRO A 192 7.33 -1.19 0.81
CA PRO A 192 7.21 -1.94 -0.45
C PRO A 192 7.79 -3.34 -0.30
N THR A 193 7.08 -4.35 -0.78
CA THR A 193 7.52 -5.75 -0.69
C THR A 193 7.83 -6.34 -2.06
N GLY A 194 8.26 -5.53 -3.03
CA GLY A 194 8.44 -5.95 -4.43
C GLY A 194 9.15 -7.30 -4.58
N SER A 195 10.41 -7.39 -4.16
CA SER A 195 11.17 -8.63 -4.30
C SER A 195 10.67 -9.78 -3.40
N ILE A 196 10.30 -9.51 -2.15
CA ILE A 196 9.92 -10.57 -1.19
C ILE A 196 8.51 -11.13 -1.46
N SER A 197 7.62 -10.33 -2.05
CA SER A 197 6.30 -10.77 -2.49
C SER A 197 6.38 -11.67 -3.72
N MET A 198 7.33 -11.42 -4.63
CA MET A 198 7.65 -12.34 -5.72
C MET A 198 8.21 -13.67 -5.22
N ILE A 199 9.04 -13.66 -4.16
CA ILE A 199 9.54 -14.90 -3.53
C ILE A 199 8.40 -15.69 -2.89
N ALA A 200 7.46 -14.99 -2.24
CA ALA A 200 6.33 -15.58 -1.56
C ALA A 200 5.10 -15.84 -2.45
N ASP A 201 5.20 -15.52 -3.74
CA ASP A 201 4.15 -15.62 -4.76
C ASP A 201 2.80 -15.02 -4.31
N THR A 202 2.83 -13.75 -3.92
CA THR A 202 1.69 -13.02 -3.35
C THR A 202 1.72 -11.54 -3.75
N SER A 203 0.61 -10.84 -3.57
CA SER A 203 0.48 -9.39 -3.77
C SER A 203 1.43 -8.59 -2.89
N SER A 204 1.95 -7.48 -3.42
CA SER A 204 2.93 -6.65 -2.74
C SER A 204 2.28 -5.72 -1.72
N GLY A 205 2.78 -5.73 -0.49
CA GLY A 205 2.38 -4.81 0.57
C GLY A 205 0.87 -4.85 0.79
N LEU A 206 0.26 -3.68 0.66
CA LEU A 206 -1.19 -3.50 0.68
C LEU A 206 -1.77 -3.23 -0.72
N GLU A 207 -0.99 -3.42 -1.79
CA GLU A 207 -1.43 -3.10 -3.13
C GLU A 207 -2.45 -4.11 -3.66
N PRO A 208 -3.49 -3.67 -4.39
CA PRO A 208 -4.22 -4.54 -5.30
C PRO A 208 -3.25 -5.11 -6.35
N GLN A 209 -3.57 -6.29 -6.89
CA GLN A 209 -2.85 -6.82 -8.03
C GLN A 209 -2.97 -5.87 -9.24
N PHE A 210 -1.90 -5.72 -10.02
CA PHE A 210 -1.96 -4.93 -11.26
C PHE A 210 -2.69 -5.65 -12.40
N ALA A 211 -2.61 -6.98 -12.42
CA ALA A 211 -3.23 -7.84 -13.42
C ALA A 211 -3.51 -9.21 -12.80
N MET A 212 -4.71 -9.76 -13.01
CA MET A 212 -5.01 -11.16 -12.63
C MET A 212 -4.31 -12.17 -13.54
N VAL A 213 -4.17 -11.79 -14.81
CA VAL A 213 -3.51 -12.60 -15.83
C VAL A 213 -2.63 -11.68 -16.68
N PHE A 214 -1.37 -12.03 -16.86
CA PHE A 214 -0.49 -11.36 -17.81
C PHE A 214 0.34 -12.35 -18.62
N GLU A 215 0.61 -12.01 -19.87
CA GLU A 215 1.42 -12.81 -20.78
C GLU A 215 2.89 -12.39 -20.69
N LYS A 216 3.77 -13.35 -20.43
CA LYS A 216 5.22 -13.15 -20.45
C LYS A 216 5.81 -13.85 -21.66
N HIS A 217 6.49 -13.08 -22.50
CA HIS A 217 7.27 -13.61 -23.62
C HIS A 217 8.66 -14.05 -23.13
N VAL A 218 9.01 -15.31 -23.38
CA VAL A 218 10.34 -15.86 -23.15
C VAL A 218 10.85 -16.50 -24.45
N THR A 219 12.14 -16.84 -24.51
CA THR A 219 12.76 -17.37 -25.74
C THR A 219 12.08 -18.63 -26.29
N VAL A 220 11.44 -19.42 -25.44
CA VAL A 220 10.75 -20.68 -25.77
C VAL A 220 9.25 -20.52 -26.07
N GLY A 221 8.69 -19.32 -26.00
CA GLY A 221 7.27 -19.05 -26.28
C GLY A 221 6.65 -18.01 -25.34
N SER A 222 5.33 -17.93 -25.31
CA SER A 222 4.61 -17.11 -24.36
C SER A 222 3.85 -17.94 -23.33
N PHE A 223 3.87 -17.48 -22.08
CA PHE A 223 3.20 -18.13 -20.95
C PHE A 223 2.32 -17.13 -20.22
N TYR A 224 1.15 -17.58 -19.79
CA TYR A 224 0.28 -16.80 -18.90
C TYR A 224 0.72 -17.02 -17.46
N TYR A 225 0.96 -15.92 -16.76
CA TYR A 225 1.03 -15.89 -15.30
C TYR A 225 -0.35 -15.54 -14.79
N VAL A 226 -0.87 -16.35 -13.88
CA VAL A 226 -2.21 -16.24 -13.30
C VAL A 226 -2.06 -16.07 -11.80
N ASP A 227 -2.84 -15.17 -11.21
CA ASP A 227 -2.92 -15.03 -9.75
C ASP A 227 -3.30 -16.39 -9.10
N PRO A 228 -2.52 -16.90 -8.14
CA PRO A 228 -2.73 -18.24 -7.58
C PRO A 228 -4.10 -18.43 -6.93
N GLU A 229 -4.63 -17.39 -6.30
CA GLU A 229 -5.92 -17.44 -5.63
C GLU A 229 -7.07 -17.38 -6.64
N PHE A 230 -6.91 -16.60 -7.72
CA PHE A 230 -7.82 -16.62 -8.87
C PHE A 230 -7.86 -17.99 -9.54
N GLU A 231 -6.71 -18.58 -9.86
CA GLU A 231 -6.60 -19.90 -10.47
C GLU A 231 -7.33 -20.97 -9.61
N ARG A 232 -7.08 -20.93 -8.30
CA ARG A 232 -7.68 -21.84 -7.33
C ARG A 232 -9.21 -21.73 -7.22
N GLN A 233 -9.78 -20.53 -7.39
CA GLN A 233 -11.24 -20.33 -7.33
C GLN A 233 -11.93 -20.56 -8.67
N PHE A 234 -11.26 -20.21 -9.78
CA PHE A 234 -11.84 -20.31 -11.11
C PHE A 234 -11.83 -21.74 -11.63
N GLY A 235 -10.83 -22.54 -11.26
CA GLY A 235 -10.63 -23.92 -11.71
C GLY A 235 -10.07 -23.97 -13.14
N THR A 236 -9.04 -24.79 -13.35
CA THR A 236 -8.36 -24.95 -14.64
C THR A 236 -8.83 -26.22 -15.35
N ASP A 237 -10.06 -26.20 -15.87
CA ASP A 237 -10.51 -27.26 -16.78
C ASP A 237 -10.14 -26.89 -18.24
N THR A 238 -9.30 -27.74 -18.82
CA THR A 238 -8.23 -27.40 -19.79
C THR A 238 -8.63 -26.85 -21.18
N SER A 239 -9.91 -26.87 -21.57
CA SER A 239 -10.33 -26.36 -22.89
C SER A 239 -10.89 -24.94 -22.87
N TYR A 240 -11.42 -24.48 -21.73
CA TYR A 240 -11.98 -23.14 -21.56
C TYR A 240 -10.89 -22.10 -21.18
N GLU A 241 -9.76 -22.61 -20.70
CA GLU A 241 -8.67 -21.90 -20.04
C GLU A 241 -7.91 -20.94 -20.97
N LYS A 242 -7.39 -21.39 -22.12
CA LYS A 242 -6.57 -20.51 -22.99
C LYS A 242 -7.35 -19.33 -23.56
N THR A 243 -8.62 -19.52 -23.93
CA THR A 243 -9.42 -18.44 -24.50
C THR A 243 -9.84 -17.42 -23.43
N VAL A 244 -10.17 -17.86 -22.22
CA VAL A 244 -10.54 -16.94 -21.13
C VAL A 244 -9.32 -16.23 -20.55
N LEU A 245 -8.23 -16.94 -20.27
CA LEU A 245 -6.98 -16.33 -19.79
C LEU A 245 -6.44 -15.32 -20.80
N LYS A 246 -6.45 -15.66 -22.10
CA LYS A 246 -6.09 -14.73 -23.16
C LYS A 246 -7.01 -13.50 -23.16
N ARG A 247 -8.33 -13.68 -23.04
CA ARG A 247 -9.27 -12.55 -22.96
C ARG A 247 -8.99 -11.65 -21.77
N ILE A 248 -8.65 -12.20 -20.59
CA ILE A 248 -8.30 -11.41 -19.41
C ILE A 248 -6.97 -10.67 -19.63
N SER A 249 -5.94 -11.35 -20.14
CA SER A 249 -4.64 -10.75 -20.48
C SER A 249 -4.78 -9.63 -21.53
N ASP A 250 -5.50 -9.90 -22.62
CA ASP A 250 -5.84 -8.91 -23.67
C ASP A 250 -6.69 -7.76 -23.11
N ASN A 251 -7.31 -7.94 -21.95
CA ASN A 251 -8.07 -6.94 -21.21
C ASN A 251 -7.24 -6.29 -20.09
N GLY A 252 -5.91 -6.29 -20.22
CA GLY A 252 -4.99 -5.68 -19.25
C GLY A 252 -4.98 -6.39 -17.89
N GLY A 253 -5.38 -7.66 -17.85
CA GLY A 253 -5.45 -8.45 -16.62
C GLY A 253 -6.73 -8.23 -15.79
N SER A 254 -7.67 -7.41 -16.25
CA SER A 254 -8.93 -7.14 -15.55
C SER A 254 -10.06 -8.05 -16.03
N LEU A 255 -10.95 -8.45 -15.11
CA LEU A 255 -12.19 -9.14 -15.44
C LEU A 255 -13.32 -8.18 -15.83
N GLN A 256 -13.17 -6.87 -15.59
CA GLN A 256 -14.21 -5.90 -15.84
C GLN A 256 -14.51 -5.78 -17.34
N GLY A 257 -15.80 -5.63 -17.68
CA GLY A 257 -16.25 -5.54 -19.07
C GLY A 257 -16.27 -6.87 -19.84
N LEU A 258 -15.79 -7.99 -19.27
CA LEU A 258 -15.87 -9.30 -19.92
C LEU A 258 -17.23 -9.95 -19.65
N GLU A 259 -18.09 -10.05 -20.66
CA GLU A 259 -19.43 -10.68 -20.52
C GLU A 259 -19.36 -12.15 -20.04
N ALA A 260 -18.32 -12.88 -20.45
CA ALA A 260 -18.13 -14.28 -20.09
C ALA A 260 -17.65 -14.50 -18.63
N ALA A 261 -17.17 -13.45 -17.95
CA ALA A 261 -16.71 -13.58 -16.57
C ALA A 261 -17.89 -13.53 -15.60
N PRO A 262 -18.04 -14.49 -14.66
CA PRO A 262 -19.16 -14.46 -13.72
C PRO A 262 -19.10 -13.24 -12.80
N GLU A 263 -20.25 -12.64 -12.50
CA GLU A 263 -20.33 -11.41 -11.68
C GLU A 263 -19.68 -11.55 -10.30
N ARG A 264 -19.75 -12.74 -9.69
CA ARG A 264 -19.06 -13.01 -8.41
C ARG A 264 -17.55 -12.78 -8.49
N PHE A 265 -16.93 -13.10 -9.63
CA PHE A 265 -15.48 -12.92 -9.83
C PHE A 265 -15.15 -11.46 -10.13
N LYS A 266 -15.94 -10.80 -11.00
CA LYS A 266 -15.77 -9.36 -11.26
C LYS A 266 -15.85 -8.52 -9.99
N ARG A 267 -16.72 -8.91 -9.04
CA ARG A 267 -16.87 -8.21 -7.77
C ARG A 267 -15.63 -8.31 -6.88
N VAL A 268 -14.96 -9.46 -6.87
CA VAL A 268 -13.90 -9.78 -5.90
C VAL A 268 -12.51 -9.51 -6.49
N PHE A 269 -12.25 -10.00 -7.69
CA PHE A 269 -10.95 -9.96 -8.36
C PHE A 269 -10.74 -8.62 -9.09
N LEU A 270 -10.73 -7.54 -8.31
CA LEU A 270 -10.44 -6.19 -8.78
C LEU A 270 -8.94 -5.99 -8.89
N VAL A 271 -8.48 -5.45 -10.02
CA VAL A 271 -7.09 -5.00 -10.19
C VAL A 271 -6.94 -3.51 -9.86
N ALA A 272 -5.70 -3.04 -9.74
CA ALA A 272 -5.38 -1.67 -9.32
C ALA A 272 -6.14 -0.58 -10.11
N TYR A 273 -6.30 -0.74 -11.44
CA TYR A 273 -7.03 0.21 -12.29
C TYR A 273 -8.55 0.01 -12.33
N ASP A 274 -9.09 -1.04 -11.71
CA ASP A 274 -10.53 -1.17 -11.50
C ASP A 274 -10.99 -0.35 -10.29
N ILE A 275 -10.08 -0.09 -9.34
CA ILE A 275 -10.38 0.60 -8.09
C ILE A 275 -10.18 2.10 -8.28
N PRO A 276 -11.19 2.93 -7.95
CA PRO A 276 -11.05 4.37 -8.03
C PRO A 276 -9.97 4.94 -7.11
N TRP A 277 -9.32 6.01 -7.54
CA TRP A 277 -8.20 6.63 -6.79
C TRP A 277 -8.58 7.02 -5.34
N TRP A 278 -9.83 7.42 -5.10
CA TRP A 278 -10.30 7.79 -3.76
C TRP A 278 -10.40 6.57 -2.84
N ASP A 279 -10.74 5.40 -3.37
CA ASP A 279 -10.81 4.16 -2.62
C ASP A 279 -9.43 3.61 -2.30
N HIS A 280 -8.44 3.82 -3.19
CA HIS A 280 -7.03 3.54 -2.86
C HIS A 280 -6.56 4.39 -1.66
N ILE A 281 -6.91 5.69 -1.65
CA ILE A 281 -6.57 6.59 -0.53
C ILE A 281 -7.27 6.15 0.74
N ARG A 282 -8.55 5.77 0.65
CA ARG A 282 -9.28 5.27 1.81
C ARG A 282 -8.68 3.96 2.34
N ALA A 283 -8.31 3.02 1.48
CA ALA A 283 -7.63 1.79 1.90
C ALA A 283 -6.38 2.10 2.73
N GLN A 284 -5.55 3.03 2.27
CA GLN A 284 -4.38 3.49 3.01
C GLN A 284 -4.77 4.09 4.37
N TYR A 285 -5.80 4.92 4.41
CA TYR A 285 -6.27 5.57 5.64
C TYR A 285 -6.70 4.55 6.69
N GLU A 286 -7.50 3.55 6.31
CA GLU A 286 -8.02 2.53 7.23
C GLU A 286 -6.91 1.70 7.88
N MET A 287 -5.85 1.44 7.13
CA MET A 287 -4.66 0.75 7.62
C MET A 287 -3.77 1.67 8.47
N GLN A 288 -3.53 2.91 8.03
CA GLN A 288 -2.63 3.86 8.69
C GLN A 288 -3.06 4.20 10.12
N LYS A 289 -4.35 4.06 10.45
CA LYS A 289 -4.88 4.19 11.83
C LYS A 289 -4.02 3.42 12.85
N TRP A 290 -3.52 2.25 12.47
CA TRP A 290 -2.80 1.33 13.35
C TRP A 290 -1.30 1.25 13.05
N ILE A 291 -0.77 2.21 12.30
CA ILE A 291 0.65 2.26 11.95
C ILE A 291 1.39 3.22 12.87
N SER A 292 2.54 2.82 13.39
CA SER A 292 3.40 3.69 14.21
C SER A 292 4.30 4.61 13.38
N ALA A 293 4.78 4.15 12.21
CA ALA A 293 5.68 4.92 11.33
C ALA A 293 4.92 5.58 10.15
N ALA A 294 4.97 5.03 8.95
CA ALA A 294 4.12 5.42 7.83
C ALA A 294 3.88 4.23 6.89
N VAL A 295 3.31 4.53 5.72
CA VAL A 295 2.84 3.52 4.76
C VAL A 295 3.34 3.92 3.38
N SER A 296 3.97 2.98 2.69
CA SER A 296 4.22 3.07 1.26
C SER A 296 3.05 2.44 0.50
N LYS A 297 2.26 3.29 -0.15
CA LYS A 297 1.18 2.89 -1.06
C LYS A 297 1.21 3.75 -2.30
N THR A 298 1.10 3.11 -3.45
CA THR A 298 0.89 3.76 -4.73
C THR A 298 -0.60 3.86 -5.06
N ILE A 299 -1.08 5.09 -5.23
CA ILE A 299 -2.40 5.41 -5.75
C ILE A 299 -2.31 5.36 -7.28
N ASN A 300 -2.70 4.22 -7.84
CA ASN A 300 -2.67 3.99 -9.28
C ASN A 300 -3.86 4.68 -9.95
N MET A 301 -3.56 5.67 -10.80
CA MET A 301 -4.55 6.43 -11.54
C MET A 301 -4.48 6.09 -13.03
N PRO A 302 -5.62 5.83 -13.69
CA PRO A 302 -5.66 5.69 -15.15
C PRO A 302 -5.16 6.94 -15.89
N SER A 303 -4.73 6.77 -17.14
CA SER A 303 -4.13 7.85 -17.94
C SER A 303 -5.09 8.98 -18.32
N TRP A 304 -6.40 8.76 -18.17
CA TRP A 304 -7.43 9.76 -18.41
C TRP A 304 -7.77 10.59 -17.17
N THR A 305 -7.23 10.29 -15.98
CA THR A 305 -7.48 11.14 -14.81
C THR A 305 -6.93 12.54 -15.04
N SER A 306 -7.67 13.53 -14.56
CA SER A 306 -7.35 14.94 -14.76
C SER A 306 -6.31 15.44 -13.76
N VAL A 307 -5.76 16.63 -13.99
CA VAL A 307 -4.93 17.33 -13.01
C VAL A 307 -5.74 17.66 -11.74
N GLU A 308 -7.02 18.01 -11.91
CA GLU A 308 -7.94 18.25 -10.79
C GLU A 308 -8.16 17.00 -9.93
N ASP A 309 -8.21 15.81 -10.53
CA ASP A 309 -8.28 14.55 -9.78
C ASP A 309 -7.02 14.32 -8.95
N VAL A 310 -5.84 14.62 -9.50
CA VAL A 310 -4.56 14.51 -8.79
C VAL A 310 -4.50 15.51 -7.64
N GLU A 311 -4.93 16.75 -7.85
CA GLU A 311 -5.05 17.76 -6.79
C GLU A 311 -6.01 17.29 -5.68
N ASN A 312 -7.21 16.84 -6.06
CA ASN A 312 -8.21 16.33 -5.13
C ASN A 312 -7.72 15.11 -4.34
N ALA A 313 -6.90 14.25 -4.95
CA ALA A 313 -6.26 13.13 -4.26
C ALA A 313 -5.32 13.62 -3.14
N TYR A 314 -4.46 14.60 -3.40
CA TYR A 314 -3.61 15.19 -2.36
C TYR A 314 -4.42 15.90 -1.27
N ILE A 315 -5.44 16.67 -1.65
CA ILE A 315 -6.32 17.36 -0.69
C ILE A 315 -7.08 16.34 0.18
N PHE A 316 -7.60 15.27 -0.42
CA PHE A 316 -8.31 14.22 0.31
C PHE A 316 -7.39 13.51 1.29
N ALA A 317 -6.22 13.06 0.83
CA ALA A 317 -5.19 12.44 1.66
C ALA A 317 -4.80 13.33 2.85
N TYR A 318 -4.58 14.63 2.62
CA TYR A 318 -4.27 15.59 3.67
C TYR A 318 -5.42 15.74 4.67
N LYS A 319 -6.66 15.97 4.18
CA LYS A 319 -7.82 16.23 5.05
C LYS A 319 -8.23 15.03 5.90
N ILE A 320 -7.99 13.80 5.44
CA ILE A 320 -8.25 12.58 6.24
C ILE A 320 -7.07 12.18 7.14
N GLY A 321 -5.95 12.92 7.09
CA GLY A 321 -4.82 12.71 8.00
C GLY A 321 -3.82 11.64 7.55
N LEU A 322 -3.67 11.38 6.23
CA LEU A 322 -2.56 10.55 5.75
C LEU A 322 -1.21 11.23 6.03
N ARG A 323 -0.22 10.41 6.44
CA ARG A 323 1.15 10.86 6.72
C ARG A 323 1.98 11.05 5.46
N GLY A 324 1.59 10.39 4.37
CA GLY A 324 2.20 10.48 3.06
C GLY A 324 1.30 9.84 2.00
N VAL A 325 1.53 10.14 0.74
CA VAL A 325 0.83 9.53 -0.39
C VAL A 325 1.76 9.51 -1.60
N THR A 326 1.71 8.43 -2.38
CA THR A 326 2.41 8.33 -3.66
C THR A 326 1.38 8.16 -4.76
N ILE A 327 1.36 9.08 -5.72
CA ILE A 327 0.46 8.99 -6.87
C ILE A 327 1.25 8.53 -8.08
N TYR A 328 0.74 7.50 -8.75
CA TYR A 328 1.23 7.08 -10.06
C TYR A 328 0.09 7.19 -11.06
N ARG A 329 0.14 8.21 -11.91
CA ARG A 329 -0.77 8.35 -13.04
C ARG A 329 -0.18 7.65 -14.24
N ASP A 330 -0.96 6.77 -14.86
CA ASP A 330 -0.52 6.10 -16.06
C ASP A 330 -0.13 7.10 -17.17
N THR A 331 0.79 6.67 -18.04
CA THR A 331 1.49 7.47 -19.07
C THR A 331 2.26 8.69 -18.57
N SER A 332 2.48 8.84 -17.26
CA SER A 332 3.37 9.87 -16.71
C SER A 332 4.87 9.55 -16.90
N LYS A 333 5.20 8.27 -17.12
CA LYS A 333 6.55 7.78 -17.50
C LYS A 333 6.42 6.88 -18.74
N GLY A 334 7.11 7.22 -19.84
CA GLY A 334 7.40 6.38 -21.03
C GLY A 334 6.25 5.54 -21.63
N GLU A 335 6.55 4.68 -22.62
CA GLU A 335 5.60 3.66 -23.08
C GLU A 335 5.44 2.57 -22.01
N GLN A 336 4.21 2.29 -21.62
CA GLN A 336 3.85 1.20 -20.71
C GLN A 336 3.14 0.06 -21.44
N VAL A 337 3.35 -1.16 -20.94
CA VAL A 337 3.01 -2.41 -21.63
C VAL A 337 1.56 -2.87 -21.42
N LEU A 338 0.90 -2.49 -20.31
CA LEU A 338 -0.44 -3.00 -19.94
C LEU A 338 -1.56 -1.95 -20.08
N LYS A 339 -2.60 -2.26 -20.88
CA LYS A 339 -3.82 -1.43 -21.04
C LYS A 339 -5.09 -2.17 -20.60
N THR A 340 -5.73 -1.70 -19.54
CA THR A 340 -6.98 -2.16 -18.91
C THR A 340 -8.25 -1.56 -19.56
N PRO A 341 -9.46 -2.07 -19.26
CA PRO A 341 -10.73 -1.52 -19.78
C PRO A 341 -10.94 -0.07 -19.35
N THR A 342 -10.60 0.22 -18.09
CA THR A 342 -10.73 1.56 -17.51
C THR A 342 -9.98 2.56 -18.37
N GLN A 343 -8.76 2.24 -18.83
CA GLN A 343 -7.98 3.10 -19.73
C GLN A 343 -8.57 3.22 -21.14
N ARG A 344 -9.29 2.21 -21.65
CA ARG A 344 -9.89 2.23 -23.01
C ARG A 344 -11.20 3.02 -23.07
N LEU A 345 -11.96 3.01 -21.98
CA LEU A 345 -13.31 3.58 -21.92
C LEU A 345 -13.39 4.92 -21.18
N ASN A 346 -12.25 5.41 -20.67
CA ASN A 346 -12.14 6.67 -19.92
C ASN A 346 -13.11 6.78 -18.73
N ARG A 347 -13.40 5.65 -18.08
CA ARG A 347 -14.24 5.57 -16.88
C ARG A 347 -13.98 4.27 -16.12
N TYR A 348 -14.26 4.26 -14.82
CA TYR A 348 -14.30 3.03 -14.04
C TYR A 348 -15.50 2.16 -14.45
N LEU A 349 -15.27 0.85 -14.57
CA LEU A 349 -16.33 -0.13 -14.85
C LEU A 349 -16.82 -0.85 -13.60
N ALA A 350 -15.93 -1.09 -12.64
CA ALA A 350 -16.30 -1.70 -11.37
C ALA A 350 -17.15 -0.73 -10.55
N SER A 351 -18.25 -1.21 -10.00
CA SER A 351 -19.08 -0.48 -9.05
C SER A 351 -19.11 -1.25 -7.74
N THR A 352 -18.45 -0.71 -6.72
CA THR A 352 -18.47 -1.24 -5.36
C THR A 352 -19.06 -0.16 -4.45
N PRO A 353 -20.32 -0.29 -4.00
CA PRO A 353 -20.93 0.68 -3.11
C PRO A 353 -20.13 0.83 -1.82
N ASN A 354 -19.76 2.06 -1.49
CA ASN A 354 -19.05 2.41 -0.26
C ASN A 354 -19.31 3.90 0.09
N ARG A 355 -18.85 4.32 1.26
CA ARG A 355 -19.02 5.67 1.81
C ARG A 355 -17.88 6.63 1.48
N THR A 356 -16.94 6.27 0.60
CA THR A 356 -15.74 7.10 0.36
C THR A 356 -16.12 8.45 -0.27
N LEU A 357 -17.03 8.44 -1.24
CA LEU A 357 -17.52 9.68 -1.87
C LEU A 357 -18.28 10.56 -0.88
N ASP A 358 -19.05 9.98 0.05
CA ASP A 358 -19.71 10.72 1.12
C ASP A 358 -18.69 11.37 2.07
N MET A 359 -17.61 10.67 2.40
CA MET A 359 -16.51 11.21 3.21
C MET A 359 -15.87 12.41 2.50
N MET A 360 -15.58 12.28 1.21
CA MET A 360 -15.02 13.37 0.40
C MET A 360 -15.97 14.57 0.33
N SER A 361 -17.25 14.33 0.11
CA SER A 361 -18.28 15.37 0.05
C SER A 361 -18.36 16.17 1.36
N LYS A 362 -18.33 15.49 2.51
CA LYS A 362 -18.27 16.12 3.84
C LYS A 362 -17.02 16.97 4.06
N LEU A 363 -15.92 16.63 3.37
CA LEU A 363 -14.67 17.40 3.38
C LEU A 363 -14.64 18.51 2.30
N GLY A 364 -15.74 18.71 1.58
CA GLY A 364 -15.88 19.74 0.54
C GLY A 364 -15.17 19.39 -0.77
N ILE A 365 -14.83 18.12 -0.99
CA ILE A 365 -14.15 17.63 -2.21
C ILE A 365 -15.20 17.04 -3.13
N LYS A 366 -15.21 17.47 -4.39
CA LYS A 366 -16.14 17.01 -5.42
C LYS A 366 -15.37 16.22 -6.48
N VAL A 367 -15.98 15.14 -6.96
CA VAL A 367 -15.47 14.36 -8.09
C VAL A 367 -16.47 14.45 -9.23
N SER A 368 -15.99 14.44 -10.48
CA SER A 368 -16.85 14.56 -11.65
C SER A 368 -17.87 13.42 -11.72
N ARG A 369 -19.10 13.73 -12.19
CA ARG A 369 -20.18 12.74 -12.33
C ARG A 369 -19.91 11.69 -13.41
N GLU A 370 -19.06 12.00 -14.39
CA GLU A 370 -18.70 11.07 -15.47
C GLU A 370 -17.91 9.86 -14.94
N MET A 371 -17.15 10.06 -13.85
CA MET A 371 -16.36 9.01 -13.20
C MET A 371 -17.16 8.11 -12.26
N THR A 372 -18.38 8.49 -11.88
CA THR A 372 -19.14 7.89 -10.77
C THR A 372 -20.36 7.08 -11.20
N ARG A 373 -20.58 6.84 -12.51
CA ARG A 373 -21.85 6.29 -13.05
C ARG A 373 -22.46 5.19 -12.19
N GLU A 374 -23.50 5.57 -11.46
CA GLU A 374 -24.52 4.67 -10.94
C GLU A 374 -25.18 3.95 -12.11
N SER A 375 -25.44 2.66 -11.90
CA SER A 375 -26.07 1.74 -12.83
C SER A 375 -27.34 2.31 -13.46
N GLY A 376 -27.34 2.53 -14.78
CA GLY A 376 -28.56 2.82 -15.53
C GLY A 376 -28.36 3.65 -16.80
N ALA A 377 -27.78 3.07 -17.85
CA ALA A 377 -28.07 3.41 -19.25
C ALA A 377 -27.23 2.51 -20.16
N GLY A 378 -27.81 2.07 -21.26
CA GLY A 378 -27.31 1.04 -22.16
C GLY A 378 -25.86 1.18 -22.62
N ILE A 379 -25.30 0.05 -23.02
CA ILE A 379 -24.00 -0.08 -23.66
C ILE A 379 -24.05 0.73 -24.96
N GLU A 380 -23.62 1.99 -24.92
CA GLU A 380 -23.30 2.71 -26.14
C GLU A 380 -22.05 2.09 -26.76
N LYS A 381 -22.13 1.81 -28.06
CA LYS A 381 -21.03 1.27 -28.86
C LYS A 381 -19.80 2.17 -28.72
N PRO A 382 -18.58 1.59 -28.73
CA PRO A 382 -17.36 2.35 -28.55
C PRO A 382 -17.26 3.48 -29.58
N GLY A 383 -17.27 4.72 -29.07
CA GLY A 383 -16.89 5.90 -29.83
C GLY A 383 -15.44 5.77 -30.29
N GLN A 384 -15.15 6.34 -31.46
CA GLN A 384 -13.83 6.29 -32.08
C GLN A 384 -12.74 6.70 -31.08
N ILE A 385 -11.67 5.90 -31.06
CA ILE A 385 -10.43 6.15 -30.34
C ILE A 385 -10.00 7.58 -30.65
N ALA A 386 -9.95 8.44 -29.63
CA ALA A 386 -9.34 9.74 -29.76
C ALA A 386 -7.89 9.54 -30.24
N PRO A 387 -7.44 10.23 -31.30
CA PRO A 387 -6.09 10.07 -31.80
C PRO A 387 -5.10 10.34 -30.66
N SER A 388 -4.08 9.49 -30.56
CA SER A 388 -2.96 9.72 -29.66
C SER A 388 -2.41 11.13 -29.92
N PRO A 389 -2.19 11.96 -28.89
CA PRO A 389 -1.52 13.24 -29.08
C PRO A 389 -0.17 13.02 -29.79
N GLU A 390 0.16 13.90 -30.74
CA GLU A 390 1.42 13.85 -31.47
C GLU A 390 2.61 13.90 -30.50
N ARG A 391 3.60 13.03 -30.74
CA ARG A 391 4.84 12.93 -29.95
C ARG A 391 5.63 14.23 -30.07
N VAL A 392 5.57 15.08 -29.04
CA VAL A 392 6.47 16.23 -28.93
C VAL A 392 7.71 15.81 -28.14
N GLY A 393 8.78 15.46 -28.86
CA GLY A 393 10.09 15.23 -28.24
C GLY A 393 10.63 16.54 -27.68
N LEU A 394 10.71 16.66 -26.35
CA LEU A 394 11.38 17.77 -25.69
C LEU A 394 12.87 17.45 -25.51
N GLU A 395 13.74 18.06 -26.30
CA GLU A 395 15.20 18.03 -26.08
C GLU A 395 15.66 19.25 -25.28
N PHE A 396 16.26 19.04 -24.10
CA PHE A 396 16.84 20.11 -23.30
C PHE A 396 18.37 20.03 -23.32
N THR A 397 19.03 21.12 -23.73
CA THR A 397 20.50 21.26 -23.70
C THR A 397 21.02 21.99 -22.45
N LYS A 398 20.14 22.72 -21.74
CA LYS A 398 20.42 23.42 -20.48
C LYS A 398 19.19 23.37 -19.57
N CYS A 399 19.40 23.42 -18.26
CA CYS A 399 18.31 23.52 -17.29
C CYS A 399 17.53 24.83 -17.51
N PRO A 400 16.19 24.79 -17.68
CA PRO A 400 15.38 26.00 -17.88
C PRO A 400 15.23 26.84 -16.61
N VAL A 401 15.59 26.32 -15.45
CA VAL A 401 15.49 27.02 -14.16
C VAL A 401 16.80 27.74 -13.81
N CYS A 402 17.94 27.04 -13.86
CA CYS A 402 19.22 27.62 -13.45
C CYS A 402 20.23 27.84 -14.59
N GLY A 403 19.91 27.44 -15.82
CA GLY A 403 20.81 27.59 -16.97
C GLY A 403 22.00 26.62 -17.00
N SER A 404 22.15 25.75 -16.00
CA SER A 404 23.25 24.78 -15.93
C SER A 404 23.20 23.80 -17.12
N PRO A 405 24.35 23.48 -17.75
CA PRO A 405 24.44 22.43 -18.77
C PRO A 405 24.42 21.02 -18.17
N HIS A 406 24.46 20.88 -16.84
CA HIS A 406 24.54 19.60 -16.15
C HIS A 406 23.15 18.97 -15.97
N LEU A 407 22.61 18.48 -17.08
CA LEU A 407 21.40 17.66 -17.13
C LEU A 407 21.76 16.17 -17.24
N ALA A 408 21.13 15.34 -16.40
CA ALA A 408 21.14 13.89 -16.52
C ALA A 408 19.79 13.43 -17.10
N PHE A 409 19.82 12.60 -18.14
CA PHE A 409 18.62 11.93 -18.64
C PHE A 409 18.56 10.51 -18.07
N GLN A 410 17.59 10.27 -17.19
CA GLN A 410 17.40 8.99 -16.50
C GLN A 410 15.90 8.72 -16.36
N GLU A 411 15.48 7.47 -16.53
CA GLU A 411 14.07 7.05 -16.44
C GLU A 411 13.10 7.87 -17.33
N ALA A 412 13.52 8.20 -18.55
CA ALA A 412 12.77 9.08 -19.46
C ALA A 412 12.54 10.51 -18.94
N CYS A 413 13.32 10.96 -17.94
CA CYS A 413 13.26 12.31 -17.40
C CYS A 413 14.62 13.01 -17.45
N TYR A 414 14.60 14.29 -17.83
CA TYR A 414 15.72 15.20 -17.62
C TYR A 414 15.73 15.63 -16.16
N LYS A 415 16.90 15.58 -15.52
CA LYS A 415 17.13 16.03 -14.16
C LYS A 415 18.35 16.96 -14.11
N CYS A 416 18.19 18.14 -13.56
CA CYS A 416 19.30 19.05 -13.32
C CYS A 416 20.03 18.63 -12.05
N LEU A 417 21.35 18.40 -12.18
CA LEU A 417 22.21 17.97 -11.08
C LEU A 417 22.52 19.10 -10.08
N GLU A 418 22.23 20.35 -10.44
CA GLU A 418 22.52 21.51 -9.60
C GLU A 418 21.30 22.02 -8.81
N CYS A 419 20.15 22.17 -9.46
CA CYS A 419 18.95 22.74 -8.82
C CYS A 419 17.83 21.72 -8.56
N SER A 420 18.06 20.44 -8.86
CA SER A 420 17.08 19.35 -8.72
C SER A 420 15.80 19.51 -9.54
N TRP A 421 15.73 20.48 -10.47
CA TRP A 421 14.66 20.55 -11.46
C TRP A 421 14.61 19.26 -12.27
N SER A 422 13.43 18.71 -12.51
CA SER A 422 13.25 17.57 -13.39
C SER A 422 12.00 17.69 -14.25
N THR A 423 12.06 17.18 -15.48
CA THR A 423 10.90 17.03 -16.35
C THR A 423 10.98 15.69 -17.08
N CYS A 424 9.85 15.03 -17.24
CA CYS A 424 9.78 13.74 -17.95
C CYS A 424 9.28 13.95 -19.38
N VAL A 425 9.84 13.21 -20.32
CA VAL A 425 9.30 13.13 -21.68
C VAL A 425 7.97 12.40 -21.56
N ILE A 426 6.88 13.16 -21.68
CA ILE A 426 5.52 12.62 -21.69
C ILE A 426 5.35 11.88 -23.02
N GLY A 427 5.03 10.59 -22.95
CA GLY A 427 4.84 9.71 -24.12
C GLY A 427 3.47 9.87 -24.76
#